data_AF-A0A7K8Z5T6-F1
#
_entry.id   AF-A0A7K8Z5T6-F1
#
_cell.length_a   1.000
_cell.length_b   1.000
_cell.length_c   1.000
_cell.angle_alpha   90.00
_cell.angle_beta   90.00
_cell.angle_gamma   90.00
#
_symmetry.space_group_name_H-M   'P 1'
#
loop_
_entity.id
_entity.type
_entity.pdbx_description
1 polymer ?
#
loop_
_entity_poly.entity_id
_entity_poly.type
_entity_poly.pdbx_seq_one_letter_code
_entity_poly.pdbx_strand_id
1 'polypeptide(L)'
;QKAMVEVASSTARGFLREGKALEALPAALQALRGTARLFGWSSLQLVPIHLLLAEASMGTGNLRQASKYLSEAEWIILQSSDCGAALRARLHRWLGLFSAAQGKLDQALYHLANDVYLSTSAFGTNSTEVSEGYFHMANIFLRQNKREVANSLYTEV
;
A
#
# COMPACT_ATOMS: atom_id res chain seq x y z
N GLN A 1 12.11 -22.84 -2.10
CA GLN A 1 11.55 -21.75 -2.93
C GLN A 1 10.67 -20.77 -2.15
N LYS A 2 9.60 -21.21 -1.44
CA LYS A 2 8.73 -20.30 -0.64
C LYS A 2 9.48 -19.49 0.42
N ALA A 3 10.33 -20.12 1.21
CA ALA A 3 11.17 -19.44 2.21
C ALA A 3 12.06 -18.33 1.60
N MET A 4 12.56 -18.51 0.38
CA MET A 4 13.37 -17.47 -0.29
C MET A 4 12.54 -16.25 -0.68
N VAL A 5 11.28 -16.44 -1.07
CA VAL A 5 10.35 -15.33 -1.37
C VAL A 5 10.02 -14.55 -0.11
N GLU A 6 9.78 -15.25 1.00
CA GLU A 6 9.49 -14.63 2.29
C GLU A 6 10.68 -13.82 2.80
N VAL A 7 11.90 -14.37 2.74
CA VAL A 7 13.13 -13.67 3.10
C VAL A 7 13.29 -12.41 2.25
N ALA A 8 13.22 -12.52 0.91
CA ALA A 8 13.37 -11.36 0.02
C ALA A 8 12.31 -10.27 0.30
N SER A 9 11.06 -10.67 0.54
CA SER A 9 9.98 -9.74 0.88
C SER A 9 10.21 -9.06 2.23
N SER A 10 10.72 -9.81 3.22
CA SER A 10 11.03 -9.29 4.55
C SER A 10 12.21 -8.33 4.51
N THR A 11 13.26 -8.65 3.75
CA THR A 11 14.41 -7.77 3.54
C THR A 11 13.99 -6.45 2.92
N ALA A 12 13.17 -6.47 1.86
CA ALA A 12 12.65 -5.26 1.25
C ALA A 12 11.82 -4.41 2.23
N ARG A 13 10.93 -5.02 3.00
CA ARG A 13 10.18 -4.31 4.06
C ARG A 13 11.08 -3.72 5.13
N GLY A 14 12.16 -4.41 5.50
CA GLY A 14 13.16 -3.92 6.44
C GLY A 14 13.80 -2.63 5.95
N PHE A 15 14.27 -2.62 4.70
CA PHE A 15 14.84 -1.41 4.09
C PHE A 15 13.85 -0.24 4.03
N LEU A 16 12.58 -0.48 3.70
CA LEU A 16 11.57 0.59 3.67
C LEU A 16 11.29 1.18 5.05
N ARG A 17 11.25 0.37 6.11
CA ARG A 17 11.14 0.85 7.49
C ARG A 17 12.32 1.72 7.91
N GLU A 18 13.50 1.47 7.34
CA GLU A 18 14.71 2.29 7.55
C GLU A 18 14.79 3.52 6.61
N GLY A 19 13.78 3.74 5.75
CA GLY A 19 13.79 4.82 4.76
C GLY A 19 14.71 4.57 3.54
N LYS A 20 15.26 3.37 3.41
CA LYS A 20 16.21 2.95 2.36
C LYS A 20 15.47 2.42 1.13
N ALA A 21 14.73 3.30 0.47
CA ALA A 21 13.83 2.91 -0.62
C ALA A 21 14.56 2.33 -1.85
N LEU A 22 15.77 2.82 -2.15
CA LEU A 22 16.56 2.33 -3.27
C LEU A 22 17.06 0.89 -3.03
N GLU A 23 17.49 0.61 -1.80
CA GLU A 23 17.98 -0.70 -1.35
C GLU A 23 16.87 -1.74 -1.24
N ALA A 24 15.62 -1.32 -1.06
CA ALA A 24 14.46 -2.20 -1.06
C ALA A 24 14.16 -2.81 -2.45
N LEU A 25 14.47 -2.10 -3.54
CA LEU A 25 14.06 -2.48 -4.89
C LEU A 25 14.61 -3.86 -5.35
N PRO A 26 15.91 -4.18 -5.20
CA PRO A 26 16.42 -5.48 -5.63
C PRO A 26 15.76 -6.65 -4.89
N ALA A 27 15.56 -6.53 -3.58
CA ALA A 27 14.94 -7.56 -2.76
C ALA A 27 13.45 -7.74 -3.13
N ALA A 28 12.72 -6.65 -3.36
CA ALA A 28 11.33 -6.70 -3.79
C ALA A 28 11.18 -7.30 -5.20
N LEU A 29 12.08 -6.99 -6.14
CA LEU A 29 12.11 -7.59 -7.49
C LEU A 29 12.43 -9.09 -7.45
N GLN A 30 13.33 -9.50 -6.56
CA GLN A 30 13.62 -10.91 -6.33
C GLN A 30 12.38 -11.64 -5.78
N ALA A 31 11.68 -11.04 -4.82
CA ALA A 31 10.43 -11.56 -4.29
C ALA A 31 9.35 -11.69 -5.39
N LEU A 32 9.25 -10.70 -6.29
CA LEU A 32 8.29 -10.71 -7.39
C LEU A 32 8.53 -11.90 -8.33
N ARG A 33 9.77 -12.05 -8.81
CA ARG A 33 10.16 -13.16 -9.70
C ARG A 33 9.95 -14.52 -9.04
N GLY A 34 10.28 -14.64 -7.76
CA GLY A 34 10.09 -15.87 -7.00
C GLY A 34 8.61 -16.22 -6.81
N THR A 35 7.79 -15.23 -6.48
CA THR A 35 6.33 -15.40 -6.31
C THR A 35 5.67 -15.77 -7.63
N ALA A 36 6.02 -15.09 -8.72
CA ALA A 36 5.47 -15.36 -10.04
C ALA A 36 5.81 -16.78 -10.53
N ARG A 37 7.03 -17.27 -10.24
CA ARG A 37 7.43 -18.67 -10.54
C ARG A 37 6.64 -19.70 -9.73
N LEU A 38 6.20 -19.35 -8.52
CA LEU A 38 5.52 -20.26 -7.61
C LEU A 38 4.01 -20.33 -7.85
N PHE A 39 3.39 -19.20 -8.19
CA PHE A 39 1.93 -19.06 -8.21
C PHE A 39 1.38 -18.55 -9.55
N GLY A 40 2.24 -18.12 -10.48
CA GLY A 40 1.86 -17.52 -11.75
C GLY A 40 1.70 -15.99 -11.69
N TRP A 41 1.71 -15.35 -12.87
CA TRP A 41 1.69 -13.88 -13.01
C TRP A 41 0.34 -13.21 -12.72
N SER A 42 -0.74 -13.98 -12.62
CA SER A 42 -2.09 -13.49 -12.32
C SER A 42 -2.53 -13.81 -10.88
N SER A 43 -1.61 -14.27 -10.04
CA SER A 43 -1.90 -14.71 -8.67
C SER A 43 -2.05 -13.53 -7.71
N LEU A 44 -3.07 -13.58 -6.83
CA LEU A 44 -3.26 -12.61 -5.73
C LEU A 44 -2.02 -12.45 -4.83
N GLN A 45 -1.18 -13.48 -4.75
CA GLN A 45 0.03 -13.55 -3.94
C GLN A 45 1.08 -12.54 -4.42
N LEU A 46 0.96 -12.05 -5.67
CA LEU A 46 1.79 -10.99 -6.20
C LEU A 46 1.36 -9.59 -5.75
N VAL A 47 0.10 -9.39 -5.32
CA VAL A 47 -0.41 -8.06 -4.96
C VAL A 47 0.43 -7.42 -3.85
N PRO A 48 0.73 -8.09 -2.71
CA PRO A 48 1.57 -7.49 -1.67
C PRO A 48 2.97 -7.12 -2.16
N ILE A 49 3.50 -7.83 -3.17
CA ILE A 49 4.83 -7.57 -3.73
C ILE A 49 4.81 -6.37 -4.67
N HIS A 50 3.77 -6.22 -5.49
CA HIS A 50 3.57 -5.03 -6.31
C HIS A 50 3.39 -3.78 -5.44
N LEU A 51 2.62 -3.87 -4.35
CA LEU A 51 2.47 -2.77 -3.40
C LEU A 51 3.82 -2.37 -2.75
N LEU A 52 4.64 -3.35 -2.39
CA LEU A 52 6.00 -3.12 -1.85
C LEU A 52 6.92 -2.41 -2.85
N LEU A 53 6.83 -2.80 -4.13
CA LEU A 53 7.57 -2.17 -5.22
C LEU A 53 7.05 -0.75 -5.51
N ALA A 54 5.74 -0.52 -5.38
CA ALA A 54 5.15 0.81 -5.52
C ALA A 54 5.64 1.74 -4.40
N GLU A 55 5.63 1.29 -3.15
CA GLU A 55 6.17 2.02 -1.99
C GLU A 55 7.64 2.39 -2.21
N ALA A 56 8.49 1.42 -2.56
CA ALA A 56 9.90 1.66 -2.85
C ALA A 56 10.11 2.65 -4.02
N SER A 57 9.28 2.54 -5.07
CA SER A 57 9.34 3.46 -6.22
C SER A 57 8.91 4.87 -5.84
N MET A 58 7.91 5.02 -4.97
CA MET A 58 7.53 6.32 -4.42
C MET A 58 8.64 6.92 -3.55
N GLY A 59 9.26 6.11 -2.69
CA GLY A 59 10.36 6.53 -1.82
C GLY A 59 11.61 6.99 -2.58
N THR A 60 11.81 6.54 -3.82
CA THR A 60 12.88 7.03 -4.72
C THR A 60 12.43 8.19 -5.62
N GLY A 61 11.19 8.68 -5.48
CA GLY A 61 10.61 9.73 -6.32
C GLY A 61 10.18 9.27 -7.73
N ASN A 62 10.28 7.98 -8.04
CA ASN A 62 9.90 7.43 -9.33
C ASN A 62 8.39 7.11 -9.39
N LEU A 63 7.58 8.17 -9.49
CA LEU A 63 6.12 8.07 -9.53
C LEU A 63 5.60 7.30 -10.76
N ARG A 64 6.32 7.32 -11.89
CA ARG A 64 5.96 6.54 -13.08
C ARG A 64 6.00 5.04 -12.78
N GLN A 65 7.07 4.59 -12.13
CA GLN A 65 7.23 3.18 -11.79
C GLN A 65 6.26 2.75 -10.68
N ALA A 66 6.01 3.63 -9.70
CA ALA A 66 4.99 3.37 -8.68
C ALA A 66 3.60 3.17 -9.30
N SER A 67 3.20 4.06 -10.21
CA SER A 67 1.93 3.96 -10.94
C SER A 67 1.77 2.63 -11.66
N LYS A 68 2.84 2.16 -12.34
CA LYS A 68 2.84 0.87 -13.03
C LYS A 68 2.56 -0.28 -12.06
N TYR A 69 3.28 -0.35 -10.95
CA TYR A 69 3.10 -1.43 -9.97
C TYR A 69 1.72 -1.39 -9.29
N LEU A 70 1.18 -0.20 -9.02
CA LEU A 70 -0.18 -0.06 -8.50
C LEU A 70 -1.23 -0.53 -9.52
N SER A 71 -1.04 -0.22 -10.80
CA SER A 71 -1.93 -0.68 -11.88
C SER A 71 -1.89 -2.21 -12.03
N GLU A 72 -0.70 -2.82 -11.91
CA GLU A 72 -0.55 -4.28 -11.93
C GLU A 72 -1.24 -4.93 -10.72
N ALA A 73 -1.11 -4.36 -9.52
CA ALA A 73 -1.80 -4.81 -8.32
C ALA A 73 -3.33 -4.71 -8.45
N GLU A 74 -3.82 -3.58 -8.93
CA GLU A 74 -5.24 -3.33 -9.17
C GLU A 74 -5.82 -4.29 -10.20
N TRP A 75 -5.11 -4.51 -11.31
CA TRP A 75 -5.53 -5.46 -12.33
C TRP A 75 -5.69 -6.88 -11.77
N ILE A 76 -4.72 -7.37 -10.99
CA ILE A 76 -4.82 -8.70 -10.37
C ILE A 76 -6.03 -8.78 -9.43
N ILE A 77 -6.30 -7.74 -8.65
CA ILE A 77 -7.48 -7.69 -7.77
C ILE A 77 -8.78 -7.71 -8.60
N LEU A 78 -8.88 -6.92 -9.67
CA LEU A 78 -10.05 -6.85 -10.53
C LEU A 78 -10.36 -8.19 -11.22
N GLN A 79 -9.35 -8.96 -11.56
CA GLN A 79 -9.51 -10.29 -12.17
C GLN A 79 -9.86 -11.38 -11.14
N SER A 80 -9.88 -11.07 -9.85
CA SER A 80 -10.13 -12.06 -8.79
C SER A 80 -11.47 -11.86 -8.12
N SER A 81 -12.36 -12.86 -8.26
CA SER A 81 -13.66 -12.90 -7.60
C SER A 81 -13.58 -13.11 -6.08
N ASP A 82 -12.43 -13.56 -5.56
CA ASP A 82 -12.24 -13.99 -4.16
C ASP A 82 -11.21 -13.14 -3.41
N CYS A 83 -10.95 -11.91 -3.87
CA CYS A 83 -10.01 -11.03 -3.19
C CYS A 83 -10.60 -10.54 -1.84
N GLY A 84 -9.99 -10.91 -0.71
CA GLY A 84 -10.45 -10.49 0.61
C GLY A 84 -10.35 -8.97 0.86
N ALA A 85 -11.19 -8.44 1.75
CA ALA A 85 -11.25 -7.02 2.09
C ALA A 85 -9.89 -6.43 2.53
N ALA A 86 -9.11 -7.19 3.31
CA ALA A 86 -7.78 -6.79 3.76
C ALA A 86 -6.82 -6.43 2.60
N LEU A 87 -6.84 -7.21 1.52
CA LEU A 87 -5.92 -6.96 0.40
C LEU A 87 -6.36 -5.77 -0.44
N ARG A 88 -7.68 -5.59 -0.60
CA ARG A 88 -8.28 -4.40 -1.24
C ARG A 88 -7.97 -3.14 -0.42
N ALA A 89 -8.07 -3.21 0.90
CA ALA A 89 -7.76 -2.09 1.80
C ALA A 89 -6.32 -1.59 1.59
N ARG A 90 -5.35 -2.52 1.58
CA ARG A 90 -3.95 -2.20 1.32
C ARG A 90 -3.71 -1.57 -0.06
N LEU A 91 -4.39 -2.04 -1.10
CA LEU A 91 -4.34 -1.39 -2.41
C LEU A 91 -4.85 0.06 -2.34
N HIS A 92 -6.02 0.26 -1.73
CA HIS A 92 -6.61 1.58 -1.55
C HIS A 92 -5.68 2.52 -0.76
N ARG A 93 -5.01 2.03 0.28
CA ARG A 93 -4.02 2.81 1.01
C ARG A 93 -2.95 3.37 0.10
N TRP A 94 -2.31 2.50 -0.69
CA TRP A 94 -1.22 2.93 -1.57
C TRP A 94 -1.69 3.80 -2.74
N LEU A 95 -2.90 3.57 -3.28
CA LEU A 95 -3.51 4.48 -4.25
C LEU A 95 -3.76 5.88 -3.66
N GLY A 96 -4.18 5.93 -2.38
CA GLY A 96 -4.37 7.17 -1.64
C GLY A 96 -3.06 7.91 -1.42
N LEU A 97 -2.04 7.22 -0.91
CA LEU A 97 -0.70 7.78 -0.71
C LEU A 97 -0.07 8.25 -2.03
N PHE A 98 -0.23 7.48 -3.10
CA PHE A 98 0.23 7.86 -4.43
C PHE A 98 -0.47 9.13 -4.94
N SER A 99 -1.80 9.21 -4.79
CA SER A 99 -2.57 10.40 -5.15
C SER A 99 -2.13 11.62 -4.35
N ALA A 100 -1.84 11.45 -3.06
CA ALA A 100 -1.34 12.51 -2.19
C ALA A 100 0.06 12.99 -2.60
N ALA A 101 0.92 12.08 -3.05
CA ALA A 101 2.25 12.41 -3.61
C ALA A 101 2.14 13.18 -4.93
N GLN A 102 1.08 12.95 -5.71
CA GLN A 102 0.75 13.74 -6.90
C GLN A 102 0.06 15.07 -6.59
N GLY A 103 -0.20 15.39 -5.32
CA GLY A 103 -0.94 16.58 -4.92
C GLY A 103 -2.46 16.50 -5.12
N LYS A 104 -3.00 15.33 -5.50
CA LYS A 104 -4.43 15.10 -5.72
C LYS A 104 -5.11 14.73 -4.41
N LEU A 105 -5.30 15.72 -3.55
CA LEU A 105 -5.70 15.50 -2.16
C LEU A 105 -7.10 14.89 -2.01
N ASP A 106 -8.07 15.30 -2.83
CA ASP A 106 -9.44 14.76 -2.74
C ASP A 106 -9.51 13.30 -3.22
N GLN A 107 -8.79 12.96 -4.28
CA GLN A 107 -8.65 11.58 -4.73
C GLN A 107 -7.94 10.72 -3.68
N ALA A 108 -6.94 11.28 -3.00
CA ALA A 108 -6.25 10.60 -1.92
C ALA A 108 -7.20 10.28 -0.75
N LEU A 109 -8.01 11.25 -0.32
CA LEU A 109 -9.02 11.04 0.73
C LEU A 109 -10.06 10.00 0.33
N TYR A 110 -10.52 9.98 -0.93
CA TYR A 110 -11.43 8.95 -1.44
C TYR A 110 -10.84 7.54 -1.26
N HIS A 111 -9.59 7.34 -1.68
CA HIS A 111 -8.96 6.03 -1.55
C HIS A 111 -8.70 5.66 -0.08
N LEU A 112 -8.24 6.59 0.76
CA LEU A 112 -8.00 6.30 2.18
C LEU A 112 -9.29 6.04 2.97
N ALA A 113 -10.41 6.68 2.63
CA ALA A 113 -11.70 6.36 3.23
C ALA A 113 -12.13 4.90 2.90
N ASN A 114 -11.86 4.44 1.68
CA ASN A 114 -12.08 3.04 1.31
C ASN A 114 -11.12 2.09 2.04
N ASP A 115 -9.86 2.47 2.27
CA ASP A 115 -8.92 1.72 3.11
C ASP A 115 -9.47 1.56 4.53
N VAL A 116 -9.88 2.66 5.19
CA VAL A 116 -10.46 2.62 6.54
C VAL A 116 -11.70 1.72 6.60
N TYR A 117 -12.63 1.86 5.66
CA TYR A 117 -13.83 1.02 5.57
C TYR A 117 -13.50 -0.48 5.42
N LEU A 118 -12.62 -0.82 4.47
CA LEU A 118 -12.27 -2.21 4.19
C LEU A 118 -11.41 -2.83 5.31
N SER A 119 -10.49 -2.05 5.90
CA SER A 119 -9.69 -2.46 7.05
C SER A 119 -10.59 -2.71 8.27
N THR A 120 -11.57 -1.84 8.51
CA THR A 120 -12.55 -2.03 9.59
C THR A 120 -13.35 -3.32 9.40
N SER A 121 -13.80 -3.60 8.17
CA SER A 121 -14.50 -4.84 7.85
C SER A 121 -13.63 -6.09 7.99
N ALA A 122 -12.31 -5.98 7.79
CA ALA A 122 -11.39 -7.11 7.82
C ALA A 122 -10.82 -7.40 9.22
N PHE A 123 -10.60 -6.35 10.03
CA PHE A 123 -9.82 -6.44 11.27
C PHE A 123 -10.54 -5.87 12.49
N GLY A 124 -11.71 -5.25 12.32
CA GLY A 124 -12.43 -4.52 13.37
C GLY A 124 -11.96 -3.07 13.51
N THR A 125 -12.73 -2.28 14.26
CA THR A 125 -12.54 -0.82 14.38
C THR A 125 -11.26 -0.41 15.11
N ASN A 126 -10.76 -1.26 16.02
CA ASN A 126 -9.64 -0.94 16.91
C ASN A 126 -8.32 -1.59 16.44
N SER A 127 -8.21 -1.88 15.15
CA SER A 127 -7.01 -2.51 14.58
C SER A 127 -5.98 -1.46 14.15
N THR A 128 -4.71 -1.86 14.17
CA THR A 128 -3.60 -1.00 13.72
C THR A 128 -3.75 -0.57 12.24
N GLU A 129 -4.36 -1.40 11.41
CA GLU A 129 -4.61 -1.12 9.99
C GLU A 129 -5.65 0.00 9.80
N VAL A 130 -6.64 0.09 10.69
CA VAL A 130 -7.63 1.19 10.68
C VAL A 130 -6.97 2.49 11.12
N SER A 131 -6.20 2.46 12.21
CA SER A 131 -5.43 3.62 12.71
C SER A 131 -4.45 4.15 11.66
N GLU A 132 -3.80 3.30 10.88
CA GLU A 132 -2.91 3.72 9.79
C GLU A 132 -3.67 4.53 8.71
N GLY A 133 -4.88 4.11 8.35
CA GLY A 133 -5.75 4.83 7.42
C GLY A 133 -6.13 6.22 7.95
N TYR A 134 -6.55 6.31 9.22
CA TYR A 134 -6.86 7.60 9.86
C TYR A 134 -5.66 8.52 9.95
N PHE A 135 -4.49 7.99 10.33
CA PHE A 135 -3.24 8.75 10.37
C PHE A 135 -2.91 9.40 9.01
N HIS A 136 -3.06 8.66 7.92
CA HIS A 136 -2.84 9.20 6.57
C HIS A 136 -3.88 10.25 6.17
N MET A 137 -5.17 10.03 6.48
CA MET A 137 -6.22 11.02 6.22
C MET A 137 -5.97 12.32 7.00
N ALA A 138 -5.60 12.23 8.27
CA ALA A 138 -5.28 13.35 9.12
C ALA A 138 -4.13 14.20 8.53
N ASN A 139 -3.05 13.55 8.06
CA ASN A 139 -1.94 14.23 7.39
C ASN A 139 -2.39 14.99 6.12
N ILE A 140 -3.36 14.45 5.36
CA ILE A 140 -3.91 15.14 4.19
C ILE A 140 -4.77 16.34 4.60
N PHE A 141 -5.61 16.21 5.62
CA PHE A 141 -6.39 17.32 6.14
C PHE A 141 -5.51 18.44 6.71
N LEU A 142 -4.38 18.13 7.34
CA LEU A 142 -3.36 19.12 7.70
C LEU A 142 -2.81 19.86 6.48
N ARG A 143 -2.49 19.15 5.39
CA ARG A 143 -2.05 19.77 4.12
C ARG A 143 -3.12 20.68 3.50
N GLN A 144 -4.40 20.41 3.76
CA GLN A 144 -5.53 21.27 3.38
C GLN A 144 -5.81 22.41 4.38
N ASN A 145 -5.00 22.56 5.44
CA ASN A 145 -5.20 23.50 6.55
C ASN A 145 -6.53 23.29 7.33
N LYS A 146 -7.10 22.09 7.27
CA LYS A 146 -8.31 21.69 8.01
C LYS A 146 -7.92 21.05 9.36
N ARG A 147 -7.32 21.85 10.23
CA ARG A 147 -6.69 21.37 11.48
C ARG A 147 -7.66 20.68 12.44
N GLU A 148 -8.88 21.18 12.59
CA GLU A 148 -9.88 20.58 13.48
C GLU A 148 -10.24 19.15 13.05
N VAL A 149 -10.44 18.94 11.75
CA VAL A 149 -10.71 17.61 11.18
C VAL A 149 -9.51 16.69 11.37
N ALA A 150 -8.29 17.16 11.11
CA ALA A 150 -7.09 16.37 11.33
C ALA A 150 -6.93 15.94 12.79
N ASN A 151 -7.14 16.86 13.75
CA ASN A 151 -7.06 16.55 15.17
C ASN A 151 -8.09 15.50 15.60
N SER A 152 -9.32 15.57 15.08
CA SER A 152 -10.35 14.56 15.35
C SER A 152 -10.01 13.18 14.77
N LEU A 153 -9.20 13.11 13.71
CA LEU A 153 -8.76 11.82 13.15
C LEU A 153 -7.54 11.27 13.89
N TYR A 154 -6.64 12.13 14.39
CA TYR A 154 -5.53 11.69 15.21
C TYR A 154 -5.95 11.09 16.55
N THR A 155 -7.15 11.39 17.06
CA THR A 155 -7.66 10.72 18.28
C THR A 155 -8.04 9.26 18.05
N GLU A 156 -8.15 8.82 16.80
CA GLU A 156 -8.45 7.43 16.41
C GLU A 156 -7.17 6.60 16.10
N VAL A 157 -5.98 7.18 16.33
CA VAL A 157 -4.66 6.57 16.09
C VAL A 157 -4.00 6.17 17.41
#